data_AF-A0A1Q3VCR6-F1
#
_entry.id   AF-A0A1Q3VCR6-F1
#
_cell.length_a   1.000
_cell.length_b   1.000
_cell.length_c   1.000
_cell.angle_alpha   90.00
_cell.angle_beta   90.00
_cell.angle_gamma   90.00
#
_symmetry.space_group_name_H-M   'P 1'
#
loop_
_entity.id
_entity.type
_entity.pdbx_description
1 polymer ?
#
loop_
_entity_poly.entity_id
_entity_poly.type
_entity_poly.pdbx_seq_one_letter_code
_entity_poly.pdbx_strand_id
1 'polypeptide(L)'
;MTEPACVATLARRFEAAEARCATLDQEIAALAPADERRNTLWLKLEDALAERQGCLEALTATPATEPGAVRMKAAIARRLLQRHAEMPAEDVAPLLALAGSALDDLLAGSPSPTPGDLPPH
;
A
#
# COMPACT_ATOMS: atom_id res chain seq x y z
N MET A 1 -15.49 18.59 -3.35
CA MET A 1 -15.54 17.54 -4.39
C MET A 1 -14.12 17.01 -4.51
N THR A 2 -13.86 15.81 -4.04
CA THR A 2 -12.53 15.20 -4.07
C THR A 2 -12.31 14.67 -5.48
N GLU A 3 -11.45 15.33 -6.25
CA GLU A 3 -10.98 14.86 -7.55
C GLU A 3 -10.46 13.42 -7.36
N PRO A 4 -10.85 12.44 -8.20
CA PRO A 4 -10.30 11.09 -8.10
C PRO A 4 -8.79 11.21 -8.32
N ALA A 5 -8.02 11.08 -7.25
CA ALA A 5 -6.57 11.04 -7.35
C ALA A 5 -6.26 9.76 -8.14
N CYS A 6 -5.91 9.92 -9.42
CA CYS A 6 -5.52 8.82 -10.29
C CYS A 6 -4.62 7.83 -9.53
N VAL A 7 -4.88 6.53 -9.65
CA VAL A 7 -4.12 5.44 -9.00
C VAL A 7 -2.61 5.65 -9.08
N ALA A 8 -2.11 6.17 -10.20
CA ALA A 8 -0.70 6.49 -10.37
C ALA A 8 -0.19 7.59 -9.42
N THR A 9 -1.02 8.61 -9.14
CA THR A 9 -0.74 9.65 -8.15
C THR A 9 -0.74 9.08 -6.74
N LEU A 10 -1.72 8.25 -6.39
CA LEU A 10 -1.76 7.58 -5.08
C LEU A 10 -0.54 6.67 -4.89
N ALA A 11 -0.15 5.91 -5.91
CA ALA A 11 1.05 5.07 -5.89
C ALA A 11 2.33 5.90 -5.73
N ARG A 12 2.48 7.01 -6.44
CA ARG A 12 3.64 7.91 -6.29
C ARG A 12 3.72 8.51 -4.89
N ARG A 13 2.58 8.93 -4.33
CA ARG A 13 2.52 9.46 -2.96
C ARG A 13 2.88 8.39 -1.94
N PHE A 14 2.38 7.17 -2.12
CA PHE A 14 2.75 6.02 -1.31
C PHE A 14 4.26 5.76 -1.36
N GLU A 15 4.86 5.67 -2.54
CA GLU A 15 6.30 5.46 -2.70
C GLU A 15 7.14 6.59 -2.07
N ALA A 16 6.69 7.84 -2.22
CA ALA A 16 7.36 8.99 -1.62
C ALA A 16 7.23 9.03 -0.09
N ALA A 17 6.09 8.59 0.47
CA ALA A 17 5.92 8.40 1.90
C ALA A 17 6.83 7.27 2.42
N GLU A 18 6.88 6.14 1.73
CA GLU A 18 7.72 4.99 2.10
C GLU A 18 9.21 5.36 2.10
N ALA A 19 9.69 6.09 1.09
CA ALA A 19 11.06 6.58 1.03
C ALA A 19 11.37 7.58 2.16
N ARG A 20 10.44 8.49 2.47
CA ARG A 20 10.59 9.43 3.59
C ARG A 20 10.66 8.69 4.92
N CYS A 21 9.85 7.67 5.16
CA CYS A 21 9.93 6.87 6.37
C CYS A 21 11.32 6.24 6.52
N ALA A 22 11.84 5.59 5.46
CA ALA A 22 13.16 4.97 5.50
C ALA A 22 14.29 5.97 5.77
N THR A 23 14.23 7.16 5.17
CA THR A 23 15.21 8.23 5.42
C THR A 23 15.13 8.75 6.86
N LEU A 24 13.92 9.01 7.36
CA LEU A 24 13.72 9.50 8.73
C LEU A 24 14.16 8.48 9.77
N ASP A 25 13.89 7.20 9.58
CA ASP A 25 14.38 6.13 10.45
C ASP A 25 15.91 6.10 10.50
N GLN A 26 16.59 6.22 9.36
CA GLN A 26 18.05 6.28 9.29
C GLN A 26 18.59 7.54 9.99
N GLU A 27 17.96 8.70 9.77
CA GLU A 27 18.34 9.94 10.45
C GLU A 27 18.19 9.84 11.96
N ILE A 28 17.07 9.27 12.46
CA ILE A 28 16.83 9.05 13.89
C ILE A 28 17.86 8.07 14.47
N ALA A 29 18.16 6.99 13.77
CA ALA A 29 19.14 5.99 14.19
C ALA A 29 20.57 6.55 14.26
N ALA A 30 20.91 7.54 13.41
CA ALA A 30 22.21 8.19 13.39
C ALA A 30 22.41 9.22 14.53
N LEU A 31 21.33 9.68 15.18
CA LEU A 31 21.41 10.66 16.27
C LEU A 31 21.56 9.99 17.64
N ALA A 32 22.34 10.63 18.53
CA ALA A 32 22.47 10.21 19.91
C ALA A 32 21.11 10.26 20.65
N PRO A 33 20.82 9.34 21.60
CA PRO A 33 19.51 9.28 22.26
C PRO A 33 19.06 10.58 22.96
N ALA A 34 20.01 11.41 23.40
CA ALA A 34 19.74 12.69 24.08
C ALA A 34 19.62 13.89 23.12
N ASP A 35 19.71 13.67 21.80
CA ASP A 35 19.64 14.76 20.82
C ASP A 35 18.21 15.29 20.69
N GLU A 36 18.03 16.60 20.90
CA GLU A 36 16.74 17.28 20.86
C GLU A 36 16.05 17.18 19.49
N ARG A 37 16.82 17.01 18.40
CA ARG A 37 16.28 16.87 17.04
C ARG A 37 15.53 15.55 16.85
N ARG A 38 15.81 14.52 17.67
CA ARG A 38 15.13 13.21 17.56
C ARG A 38 13.63 13.34 17.75
N ASN A 39 13.17 14.18 18.67
CA ASN A 39 11.73 14.38 18.88
C ASN A 39 11.05 14.99 17.65
N THR A 40 11.69 15.97 17.01
CA THR A 40 11.17 16.56 15.77
C THR A 40 11.14 15.56 14.62
N LEU A 41 12.17 14.71 14.50
CA LEU A 41 12.22 13.68 13.45
C LEU A 41 11.18 12.58 13.69
N TRP A 42 10.93 12.18 14.94
CA TRP A 42 9.86 11.24 15.26
C TRP A 42 8.49 11.74 14.84
N LEU A 43 8.15 13.00 15.15
CA LEU A 43 6.87 13.59 14.71
C LEU A 43 6.74 13.58 13.18
N LYS A 44 7.83 13.91 12.47
CA LYS A 44 7.85 13.83 11.00
C LYS A 44 7.69 12.40 10.49
N LEU A 45 8.21 11.42 11.22
CA LEU A 45 8.04 10.01 10.86
C LEU A 45 6.59 9.58 11.08
N GLU A 46 5.98 9.95 12.20
CA GLU A 46 4.56 9.69 12.47
C GLU A 46 3.68 10.28 11.36
N ASP A 47 3.95 11.51 10.92
CA ASP A 47 3.26 12.13 9.78
C ASP A 47 3.46 11.34 8.48
N ALA A 48 4.68 10.89 8.20
CA ALA A 48 4.98 10.10 7.01
C ALA A 48 4.32 8.71 7.04
N LEU A 49 4.24 8.08 8.21
CA LEU A 49 3.54 6.82 8.43
C LEU A 49 2.03 6.99 8.25
N ALA A 50 1.45 8.07 8.78
CA ALA A 50 0.04 8.41 8.59
C ALA A 50 -0.27 8.66 7.11
N GLU A 51 0.60 9.36 6.38
CA GLU A 51 0.42 9.56 4.93
C GLU A 51 0.52 8.23 4.16
N ARG A 52 1.49 7.36 4.50
CA ARG A 52 1.62 6.03 3.91
C ARG A 52 0.34 5.22 4.11
N GLN A 53 -0.19 5.21 5.33
CA GLN A 53 -1.43 4.51 5.68
C GLN A 53 -2.63 5.06 4.91
N GLY A 54 -2.81 6.40 4.89
CA GLY A 54 -3.88 7.03 4.12
C GLY A 54 -3.81 6.72 2.62
N CYS A 55 -2.61 6.57 2.05
CA CYS A 55 -2.45 6.13 0.66
C CYS A 55 -2.88 4.68 0.45
N LEU A 56 -2.54 3.77 1.38
CA LEU A 56 -2.97 2.37 1.30
C LEU A 56 -4.50 2.23 1.40
N GLU A 57 -5.12 2.97 2.30
CA GLU A 57 -6.58 3.00 2.44
C GLU A 57 -7.24 3.54 1.17
N ALA A 58 -6.75 4.66 0.63
CA ALA A 58 -7.25 5.22 -0.62
C ALA A 58 -7.07 4.26 -1.81
N LEU A 59 -5.90 3.60 -1.92
CA LEU A 59 -5.65 2.59 -2.94
C LEU A 59 -6.58 1.40 -2.80
N THR A 60 -6.83 0.92 -1.58
CA THR A 60 -7.75 -0.20 -1.31
C THR A 60 -9.18 0.16 -1.72
N ALA A 61 -9.62 1.38 -1.40
CA ALA A 61 -10.94 1.90 -1.76
C ALA A 61 -11.08 2.26 -3.26
N THR A 62 -9.98 2.30 -4.01
CA THR A 62 -10.02 2.63 -5.44
C THR A 62 -10.70 1.51 -6.22
N PRO A 63 -11.75 1.78 -7.01
CA PRO A 63 -12.48 0.72 -7.72
C PRO A 63 -11.63 0.06 -8.82
N ALA A 64 -11.86 -1.24 -9.07
CA ALA A 64 -11.23 -1.99 -10.15
C ALA A 64 -11.46 -1.42 -11.55
N THR A 65 -12.55 -0.65 -11.72
CA THR A 65 -12.91 0.02 -12.97
C THR A 65 -11.92 1.11 -13.36
N GLU A 66 -11.09 1.59 -12.43
CA GLU A 66 -10.03 2.53 -12.74
C GLU A 66 -8.87 1.84 -13.48
N PRO A 67 -8.45 2.37 -14.65
CA PRO A 67 -7.41 1.74 -15.44
C PRO A 67 -6.11 1.54 -14.66
N GLY A 68 -5.68 0.28 -14.54
CA GLY A 68 -4.43 -0.07 -13.86
C GLY A 68 -4.53 -0.18 -12.34
N ALA A 69 -5.71 0.06 -11.72
CA ALA A 69 -5.92 -0.09 -10.28
C ALA A 69 -5.48 -1.46 -9.76
N VAL A 70 -6.03 -2.53 -10.34
CA VAL A 70 -5.74 -3.92 -9.93
C VAL A 70 -4.26 -4.25 -10.02
N ARG A 71 -3.62 -3.88 -11.14
CA ARG A 71 -2.17 -4.11 -11.34
C ARG A 71 -1.34 -3.34 -10.32
N MET A 72 -1.74 -2.11 -9.99
CA MET A 72 -1.03 -1.27 -9.03
C MET A 72 -1.20 -1.79 -7.60
N LYS A 73 -2.43 -2.11 -7.18
CA LYS A 73 -2.71 -2.73 -5.87
C LYS A 73 -1.89 -4.01 -5.70
N ALA A 74 -1.89 -4.88 -6.71
CA ALA A 74 -1.10 -6.11 -6.71
C ALA A 74 0.42 -5.86 -6.65
N ALA A 75 0.93 -4.86 -7.38
CA ALA A 75 2.35 -4.51 -7.36
C ALA A 75 2.80 -4.00 -5.98
N ILE A 76 2.01 -3.10 -5.37
CA ILE A 76 2.29 -2.56 -4.04
C ILE A 76 2.16 -3.67 -2.97
N ALA A 77 1.10 -4.48 -3.02
CA ALA A 77 0.92 -5.62 -2.12
C ALA A 77 2.08 -6.61 -2.23
N ARG A 78 2.53 -6.94 -3.45
CA ARG A 78 3.69 -7.82 -3.66
C ARG A 78 4.97 -7.24 -3.07
N ARG A 79 5.25 -5.95 -3.33
CA ARG A 79 6.45 -5.26 -2.83
C ARG A 79 6.48 -5.26 -1.30
N LEU A 80 5.36 -4.95 -0.67
CA LEU A 80 5.25 -4.92 0.78
C LEU A 80 5.32 -6.35 1.38
N LEU A 81 4.71 -7.35 0.74
CA LEU A 81 4.87 -8.76 1.11
C LEU A 81 6.32 -9.22 1.03
N GLN A 82 7.11 -8.76 0.06
CA GLN A 82 8.53 -9.10 -0.01
C GLN A 82 9.34 -8.52 1.17
N ARG A 83 8.82 -7.49 1.84
CA ARG A 83 9.43 -6.84 2.99
C ARG A 83 8.77 -7.21 4.33
N HIS A 84 7.77 -8.10 4.31
CA HIS A 84 6.99 -8.45 5.51
C HIS A 84 7.83 -9.04 6.65
N ALA A 85 8.96 -9.69 6.33
CA ALA A 85 9.87 -10.27 7.32
C ALA A 85 10.51 -9.22 8.25
N GLU A 86 10.49 -7.95 7.83
CA GLU A 86 11.05 -6.80 8.54
C GLU A 86 9.97 -5.81 8.99
N MET A 87 8.68 -6.12 8.74
CA MET A 87 7.57 -5.23 9.11
C MET A 87 7.06 -5.52 10.51
N PRO A 88 6.73 -4.49 11.30
CA PRO A 88 6.04 -4.66 12.56
C PRO A 88 4.60 -5.18 12.31
N ALA A 89 4.04 -5.89 13.30
CA ALA A 89 2.77 -6.62 13.13
C ALA A 89 1.59 -5.69 12.79
N GLU A 90 1.60 -4.46 13.30
CA GLU A 90 0.61 -3.42 13.00
C GLU A 90 0.54 -3.03 11.51
N ASP A 91 1.64 -3.19 10.77
CA ASP A 91 1.71 -2.85 9.34
C ASP A 91 1.20 -3.99 8.43
N VAL A 92 0.94 -5.17 8.99
CA VAL A 92 0.50 -6.35 8.24
C VAL A 92 -1.00 -6.29 7.90
N ALA A 93 -1.83 -5.68 8.74
CA ALA A 93 -3.28 -5.61 8.49
C ALA A 93 -3.66 -4.76 7.26
N PRO A 94 -3.12 -3.54 7.08
CA PRO A 94 -3.36 -2.73 5.88
C PRO A 94 -2.87 -3.40 4.59
N LEU A 95 -1.75 -4.12 4.67
CA LEU A 95 -1.21 -4.93 3.58
C LEU A 95 -2.20 -6.04 3.16
N LEU A 96 -2.69 -6.82 4.12
CA LEU A 96 -3.62 -7.92 3.85
C LEU A 96 -4.92 -7.39 3.25
N ALA A 97 -5.40 -6.24 3.69
CA ALA A 97 -6.57 -5.58 3.11
C ALA A 97 -6.35 -5.18 1.65
N LEU A 98 -5.20 -4.59 1.31
CA LEU A 98 -4.86 -4.23 -0.06
C LEU A 98 -4.72 -5.48 -0.96
N ALA A 99 -4.06 -6.53 -0.45
CA ALA A 99 -3.89 -7.80 -1.17
C ALA A 99 -5.24 -8.49 -1.42
N GLY A 100 -6.11 -8.53 -0.40
CA GLY A 100 -7.48 -9.04 -0.51
C GLY A 100 -8.29 -8.28 -1.55
N SER A 101 -8.27 -6.94 -1.50
CA SER A 101 -8.96 -6.11 -2.50
C SER A 101 -8.47 -6.37 -3.93
N ALA A 102 -7.15 -6.51 -4.14
CA ALA A 102 -6.61 -6.83 -5.46
C ALA A 102 -7.08 -8.21 -5.98
N LEU A 103 -7.21 -9.19 -5.08
CA LEU A 103 -7.71 -10.53 -5.40
C LEU A 103 -9.21 -10.50 -5.72
N ASP A 104 -10.01 -9.79 -4.93
CA ASP A 104 -11.44 -9.62 -5.17
C ASP A 104 -11.69 -8.97 -6.54
N ASP A 105 -10.91 -7.94 -6.89
CA ASP A 105 -10.99 -7.27 -8.18
C ASP A 105 -10.67 -8.21 -9.36
N LEU A 106 -9.69 -9.11 -9.19
CA LEU A 106 -9.32 -10.12 -10.21
C LEU A 106 -10.41 -11.19 -10.37
N LEU A 107 -11.00 -11.64 -9.26
CA LEU A 107 -12.07 -12.63 -9.28
C LEU A 107 -13.35 -12.06 -9.89
N ALA A 108 -13.68 -10.80 -9.59
CA ALA A 108 -14.84 -10.11 -10.17
C ALA A 108 -14.69 -9.85 -11.68
N GLY A 109 -13.46 -9.68 -12.18
CA GLY A 109 -13.17 -9.54 -13.61
C GLY A 109 -13.03 -10.86 -14.38
N SER A 110 -13.09 -12.01 -13.70
CA SER A 110 -12.98 -13.32 -14.35
C SER A 110 -14.34 -13.73 -14.92
N PRO A 111 -14.44 -14.10 -16.21
CA PRO A 111 -15.69 -14.61 -16.75
C PRO A 111 -16.09 -15.86 -15.99
N SER A 112 -17.34 -15.91 -15.52
CA SER A 112 -17.90 -17.15 -14.95
C SER A 112 -17.78 -18.25 -16.01
N PRO A 113 -17.28 -19.45 -15.65
CA PRO A 113 -17.25 -20.57 -16.59
C PRO A 113 -18.69 -20.82 -17.05
N THR A 114 -18.94 -20.65 -18.34
CA THR A 114 -20.23 -20.97 -18.93
C THR A 114 -20.47 -22.48 -18.79
N PRO A 115 -21.71 -22.93 -18.51
CA PRO A 115 -22.02 -24.36 -18.31
C PRO A 115 -21.65 -25.29 -19.48
N GLY A 116 -21.16 -24.77 -20.61
CA GLY A 116 -20.77 -25.52 -21.81
C GLY A 116 -19.27 -25.84 -21.93
N ASP A 117 -18.41 -25.39 -21.02
CA ASP A 117 -16.95 -25.65 -21.08
C ASP A 117 -16.52 -26.99 -20.44
N LEU A 118 -17.46 -27.78 -19.91
CA LEU A 118 -17.15 -29.10 -19.38
C LEU A 118 -17.11 -30.14 -20.53
N PRO A 119 -15.99 -30.88 -20.70
CA PRO A 119 -15.91 -31.92 -21.71
C PRO A 119 -16.96 -33.00 -21.42
N PRO A 120 -17.57 -33.59 -22.47
CA PRO A 120 -18.55 -34.65 -22.28
C PRO A 120 -17.89 -35.85 -21.59
N HIS A 121 -18.49 -36.30 -20.48
CA HIS A 121 -18.17 -37.57 -19.82
C HIS A 121 -18.68 -38.76 -20.64
#